data_AF-A0A519XKI4-F1
#
_entry.id   AF-A0A519XKI4-F1
#
_cell.length_a   1.000
_cell.length_b   1.000
_cell.length_c   1.000
_cell.angle_alpha   90.00
_cell.angle_beta   90.00
_cell.angle_gamma   90.00
#
_symmetry.space_group_name_H-M   'P 1'
#
loop_
_entity.id
_entity.type
_entity.pdbx_description
1 polymer ?
#
loop_
_entity_poly.entity_id
_entity_poly.type
_entity_poly.pdbx_seq_one_letter_code
_entity_poly.pdbx_strand_id
1 'polypeptide(L)'
;MSEKKKNKTFKYWVGRIHLWLGLTSGLFVCFLGITGCILAFEREIENVSQPYRKLEVENKALLPPTKLKEIADKALPGKHAHSINYQPGNSAQVVYYNFDPEYYYIVFVNQYTGKVLKVKNMDDDFFRIVIMGHYYLWLPPNIGQPILTSATLIFVLLLISGLILWWPKNKAASKQRFTVKWNAKWRRVNYDFHNVLG
;
A
#
# COMPACT_ATOMS: atom_id res chain seq x y z
N MET A 1 26.16 50.59 15.97
CA MET A 1 24.76 50.40 15.53
C MET A 1 24.36 48.97 15.90
N SER A 2 23.61 48.79 17.00
CA SER A 2 23.29 47.46 17.53
C SER A 2 22.20 46.80 16.68
N GLU A 3 22.50 45.69 16.01
CA GLU A 3 21.49 44.84 15.39
C GLU A 3 20.51 44.33 16.47
N LYS A 4 19.28 44.84 16.46
CA LYS A 4 18.20 44.26 17.25
C LYS A 4 17.91 42.87 16.69
N LYS A 5 18.34 41.81 17.41
CA LYS A 5 17.87 40.44 17.20
C LYS A 5 16.32 40.45 17.24
N LYS A 6 15.68 40.31 16.09
CA LYS A 6 14.21 40.15 16.02
C LYS A 6 13.86 38.84 16.73
N ASN A 7 13.19 38.93 17.89
CA ASN A 7 12.68 37.77 18.58
C ASN A 7 11.73 37.00 17.65
N LYS A 8 12.08 35.74 17.37
CA LYS A 8 11.30 34.86 16.51
C LYS A 8 9.93 34.64 17.17
N THR A 9 8.87 35.07 16.50
CA THR A 9 7.49 34.94 16.99
C THR A 9 7.02 33.48 16.95
N PHE A 10 6.03 33.12 17.75
CA PHE A 10 5.42 31.78 17.76
C PHE A 10 5.07 31.27 16.35
N LYS A 11 4.51 32.15 15.50
CA LYS A 11 4.16 31.86 14.11
C LYS A 11 5.36 31.45 13.24
N TYR A 12 6.55 32.00 13.50
CA TYR A 12 7.77 31.63 12.78
C TYR A 12 8.15 30.17 13.08
N TRP A 13 8.09 29.76 14.34
CA TRP A 13 8.42 28.40 14.76
C TRP A 13 7.41 27.38 14.25
N VAL A 14 6.11 27.67 14.32
CA VAL A 14 5.06 26.82 13.74
C VAL A 14 5.31 26.57 12.25
N GLY A 15 5.62 27.62 11.48
CA GLY A 15 5.91 27.46 10.04
C GLY A 15 7.18 26.65 9.76
N ARG A 16 8.22 26.76 10.60
CA ARG A 16 9.45 25.97 10.45
C ARG A 16 9.23 24.50 10.81
N ILE A 17 8.50 24.22 11.89
CA ILE A 17 8.16 22.87 12.30
C ILE A 17 7.28 22.21 11.23
N HIS A 18 6.23 22.89 10.77
CA HIS A 18 5.37 22.42 9.70
C HIS A 18 6.15 22.11 8.41
N LEU A 19 7.07 23.00 8.00
CA LEU A 19 7.89 22.78 6.81
C LEU A 19 8.73 21.50 6.90
N TRP A 20 9.46 21.31 8.00
CA TRP A 20 10.35 20.16 8.13
C TRP A 20 9.57 18.87 8.32
N LEU A 21 8.56 18.88 9.18
CA LEU A 21 7.69 17.72 9.37
C LEU A 21 6.96 17.37 8.08
N GLY A 22 6.42 18.36 7.36
CA GLY A 22 5.76 18.19 6.08
C GLY A 22 6.66 17.61 5.00
N LEU A 23 7.93 18.03 4.93
CA LEU A 23 8.89 17.47 3.98
C LEU A 23 9.23 16.00 4.30
N THR A 24 9.46 15.69 5.58
CA THR A 24 9.73 14.30 6.00
C THR A 24 8.51 13.40 5.84
N SER A 25 7.31 13.88 6.21
CA SER A 25 6.07 13.12 6.07
C SER A 25 5.67 12.98 4.61
N GLY A 26 5.96 13.98 3.77
CA GLY A 26 5.69 13.93 2.34
C GLY A 26 6.43 12.77 1.66
N LEU A 27 7.72 12.59 1.95
CA LEU A 27 8.48 11.45 1.43
C LEU A 27 7.89 10.11 1.90
N PHE A 28 7.50 10.04 3.17
CA PHE A 28 6.87 8.86 3.75
C PHE A 28 5.53 8.53 3.09
N VAL A 29 4.67 9.53 2.91
CA VAL A 29 3.37 9.37 2.24
C VAL A 29 3.53 9.06 0.76
N CYS A 30 4.55 9.60 0.07
CA CYS A 30 4.86 9.19 -1.31
C CYS A 30 5.19 7.70 -1.38
N PHE A 31 6.04 7.20 -0.48
CA PHE A 31 6.34 5.77 -0.40
C PHE A 31 5.09 4.92 -0.14
N LEU A 32 4.26 5.31 0.82
CA LEU A 32 2.99 4.62 1.12
C LEU A 32 2.00 4.71 -0.03
N GLY A 33 1.96 5.85 -0.74
CA GLY A 33 1.12 6.04 -1.92
C GLY A 33 1.51 5.10 -3.04
N ILE A 34 2.82 4.99 -3.35
CA ILE A 34 3.32 4.08 -4.39
C ILE A 34 3.00 2.62 -4.04
N THR A 35 3.33 2.18 -2.82
CA THR A 35 3.06 0.81 -2.38
C THR A 35 1.56 0.52 -2.28
N GLY A 36 0.77 1.48 -1.82
CA GLY A 36 -0.70 1.39 -1.78
C GLY A 36 -1.33 1.31 -3.17
N CYS A 37 -0.82 2.07 -4.15
CA CYS A 37 -1.25 1.94 -5.54
C CYS A 37 -0.94 0.56 -6.11
N ILE A 38 0.25 0.01 -5.84
CA ILE A 38 0.60 -1.36 -6.28
C ILE A 38 -0.39 -2.38 -5.69
N LEU A 39 -0.69 -2.28 -4.40
CA LEU A 39 -1.63 -3.18 -3.70
C LEU A 39 -3.07 -3.01 -4.21
N ALA A 40 -3.50 -1.79 -4.54
CA ALA A 40 -4.84 -1.52 -5.05
C ALA A 40 -5.12 -2.23 -6.39
N PHE A 41 -4.07 -2.52 -7.17
CA PHE A 41 -4.14 -3.24 -8.45
C PHE A 41 -3.58 -4.67 -8.37
N GLU A 42 -3.46 -5.25 -7.16
CA GLU A 42 -2.90 -6.59 -6.97
C GLU A 42 -3.61 -7.63 -7.84
N ARG A 43 -4.96 -7.64 -7.83
CA ARG A 43 -5.76 -8.62 -8.58
C ARG A 43 -5.49 -8.54 -10.08
N GLU A 44 -5.45 -7.33 -10.64
CA GLU A 44 -5.22 -7.05 -12.05
C GLU A 44 -3.81 -7.51 -12.45
N ILE A 45 -2.80 -7.12 -11.67
CA ILE A 45 -1.40 -7.49 -11.91
C ILE A 45 -1.23 -9.00 -11.82
N GLU A 46 -1.79 -9.66 -10.80
CA GLU A 46 -1.73 -11.11 -10.66
C GLU A 46 -2.46 -11.83 -11.80
N ASN A 47 -3.61 -11.33 -12.27
CA ASN A 47 -4.31 -11.94 -13.39
C ASN A 47 -3.50 -11.91 -14.69
N VAL A 48 -2.71 -10.86 -14.91
CA VAL A 48 -1.84 -10.73 -16.09
C VAL A 48 -0.53 -11.51 -15.92
N SER A 49 0.06 -11.48 -14.73
CA SER A 49 1.38 -12.08 -14.47
C SER A 49 1.33 -13.57 -14.09
N GLN A 50 0.20 -14.07 -13.60
CA GLN A 50 0.02 -15.44 -13.12
C GLN A 50 -1.03 -16.19 -13.96
N PRO A 51 -0.70 -16.61 -15.20
CA PRO A 51 -1.66 -17.22 -16.13
C PRO A 51 -2.30 -18.50 -15.58
N TYR A 52 -1.62 -19.20 -14.65
CA TYR A 52 -2.13 -20.41 -14.00
C TYR A 52 -3.35 -20.17 -13.10
N ARG A 53 -3.71 -18.91 -12.80
CA ARG A 53 -4.90 -18.56 -12.01
C ARG A 53 -6.20 -18.67 -12.80
N LYS A 54 -6.14 -18.47 -14.12
CA LYS A 54 -7.28 -18.47 -15.03
C LYS A 54 -7.34 -19.78 -15.79
N LEU A 55 -8.54 -20.29 -15.98
CA LEU A 55 -8.80 -21.50 -16.74
C LEU A 55 -9.85 -21.22 -17.80
N GLU A 56 -9.72 -21.88 -18.94
CA GLU A 56 -10.81 -21.96 -19.90
C GLU A 56 -11.97 -22.74 -19.26
N VAL A 57 -13.18 -22.24 -19.47
CA VAL A 57 -14.37 -22.89 -18.93
C VAL A 57 -14.67 -24.12 -19.79
N GLU A 58 -14.46 -25.30 -19.23
CA GLU A 58 -14.83 -26.57 -19.85
C GLU A 58 -16.29 -26.92 -19.50
N ASN A 59 -17.03 -27.52 -20.45
CA ASN A 59 -18.33 -28.15 -20.19
C ASN A 59 -18.15 -29.49 -19.45
N LYS A 60 -17.47 -29.44 -18.30
CA LYS A 60 -17.22 -30.58 -17.42
C LYS A 60 -17.62 -30.22 -16.00
N ALA A 61 -18.05 -31.24 -15.27
CA ALA A 61 -18.30 -31.09 -13.85
C ALA A 61 -17.00 -30.72 -13.13
N LEU A 62 -17.15 -29.74 -12.25
CA LEU A 62 -16.15 -29.23 -11.36
C LEU A 62 -15.78 -30.28 -10.29
N LEU A 63 -14.49 -30.55 -10.09
CA LEU A 63 -14.03 -31.49 -9.07
C LEU A 63 -14.47 -31.02 -7.66
N PRO A 64 -14.94 -31.92 -6.79
CA PRO A 64 -15.37 -31.54 -5.46
C PRO A 64 -14.18 -31.09 -4.59
N PRO A 65 -14.38 -30.17 -3.63
CA PRO A 65 -13.33 -29.68 -2.75
C PRO A 65 -12.51 -30.78 -2.05
N THR A 66 -13.14 -31.89 -1.65
CA THR A 66 -12.46 -33.04 -1.05
C THR A 66 -11.39 -33.63 -1.97
N LYS A 67 -11.68 -33.77 -3.27
CA LYS A 67 -10.73 -34.29 -4.27
C LYS A 67 -9.61 -33.30 -4.53
N LEU A 68 -9.91 -32.01 -4.58
CA LEU A 68 -8.91 -30.96 -4.75
C LEU A 68 -7.95 -30.90 -3.57
N LYS A 69 -8.47 -31.08 -2.35
CA LYS A 69 -7.68 -31.21 -1.13
C LYS A 69 -6.73 -32.41 -1.22
N GLU A 70 -7.24 -33.60 -1.56
CA GLU A 70 -6.42 -34.81 -1.71
C GLU A 70 -5.26 -34.62 -2.71
N ILE A 71 -5.54 -33.94 -3.83
CA ILE A 71 -4.53 -33.64 -4.86
C ILE A 71 -3.49 -32.64 -4.33
N ALA A 72 -3.95 -31.57 -3.70
CA ALA A 72 -3.06 -30.53 -3.18
C ALA A 72 -2.20 -31.03 -2.01
N ASP A 73 -2.75 -31.87 -1.13
CA ASP A 73 -2.02 -32.47 0.00
C ASP A 73 -0.90 -33.41 -0.49
N LYS A 74 -1.09 -34.10 -1.62
CA LYS A 74 -0.02 -34.87 -2.27
C LYS A 74 1.07 -33.99 -2.86
N ALA A 75 0.72 -32.80 -3.34
CA ALA A 75 1.67 -31.83 -3.89
C ALA A 75 2.45 -31.09 -2.81
N LEU A 76 1.88 -30.97 -1.60
CA LEU A 76 2.48 -30.28 -0.46
C LEU A 76 2.37 -31.13 0.81
N PRO A 77 3.16 -32.23 0.90
CA PRO A 77 3.08 -33.15 2.02
C PRO A 77 3.53 -32.48 3.33
N GLY A 78 2.96 -32.94 4.45
CA GLY A 78 3.31 -32.47 5.79
C GLY A 78 2.74 -31.09 6.16
N LYS A 79 1.81 -30.55 5.36
CA LYS A 79 1.07 -29.31 5.67
C LYS A 79 -0.43 -29.56 5.62
N HIS A 80 -1.18 -28.77 6.39
CA HIS A 80 -2.63 -28.89 6.47
C HIS A 80 -3.31 -27.78 5.67
N ALA A 81 -4.23 -28.17 4.78
CA ALA A 81 -5.06 -27.23 4.04
C ALA A 81 -6.00 -26.50 5.01
N HIS A 82 -5.97 -25.18 4.97
CA HIS A 82 -6.78 -24.27 5.78
C HIS A 82 -8.09 -23.93 5.07
N SER A 83 -8.03 -23.63 3.77
CA SER A 83 -9.22 -23.29 2.98
C SER A 83 -9.04 -23.64 1.50
N ILE A 84 -10.17 -23.70 0.79
CA ILE A 84 -10.20 -23.92 -0.66
C ILE A 84 -11.06 -22.85 -1.27
N ASN A 85 -10.46 -21.99 -2.11
CA ASN A 85 -11.18 -21.05 -2.94
C ASN A 85 -11.49 -21.71 -4.28
N TYR A 86 -12.76 -21.67 -4.67
CA TYR A 86 -13.27 -22.39 -5.81
C TYR A 86 -14.26 -21.55 -6.60
N GLN A 87 -13.96 -21.27 -7.86
CA GLN A 87 -14.82 -20.46 -8.71
C GLN A 87 -14.69 -20.90 -10.17
N PRO A 88 -15.80 -21.04 -10.92
CA PRO A 88 -15.76 -21.29 -12.36
C PRO A 88 -14.84 -20.29 -13.09
N GLY A 89 -14.07 -20.78 -14.07
CA GLY A 89 -13.12 -19.96 -14.85
C GLY A 89 -11.80 -19.58 -14.14
N ASN A 90 -11.61 -20.00 -12.88
CA ASN A 90 -10.34 -19.87 -12.17
C ASN A 90 -9.81 -21.25 -11.76
N SER A 91 -8.52 -21.37 -11.54
CA SER A 91 -7.97 -22.54 -10.85
C SER A 91 -8.44 -22.57 -9.39
N ALA A 92 -8.66 -23.76 -8.86
CA ALA A 92 -8.88 -23.95 -7.43
C ALA A 92 -7.62 -23.55 -6.66
N GLN A 93 -7.78 -22.80 -5.57
CA GLN A 93 -6.68 -22.39 -4.72
C GLN A 93 -6.82 -23.07 -3.37
N VAL A 94 -5.96 -24.05 -3.10
CA VAL A 94 -5.90 -24.71 -1.78
C VAL A 94 -4.86 -23.97 -0.96
N VAL A 95 -5.31 -23.32 0.10
CA VAL A 95 -4.51 -22.47 0.96
C VAL A 95 -4.00 -23.27 2.16
N TYR A 96 -2.71 -23.17 2.42
CA TYR A 96 -2.02 -23.81 3.55
C TYR A 96 -1.41 -22.72 4.41
N TYR A 97 -1.86 -22.63 5.65
CA TYR A 97 -1.39 -21.59 6.58
C TYR A 97 -1.24 -22.18 7.97
N ASN A 98 -0.13 -21.88 8.63
CA ASN A 98 0.10 -22.21 10.02
C ASN A 98 1.07 -21.21 10.66
N PHE A 99 0.95 -21.03 11.98
CA PHE A 99 1.81 -20.16 12.76
C PHE A 99 3.02 -20.90 13.35
N ASP A 100 2.90 -22.18 13.68
CA ASP A 100 3.98 -22.97 14.28
C ASP A 100 3.95 -24.45 13.83
N PRO A 101 4.90 -24.90 12.99
CA PRO A 101 5.90 -24.09 12.29
C PRO A 101 5.23 -23.10 11.32
N GLU A 102 5.79 -21.91 11.18
CA GLU A 102 5.27 -20.88 10.28
C GLU A 102 5.40 -21.33 8.82
N TYR A 103 4.28 -21.33 8.10
CA TYR A 103 4.28 -21.49 6.66
C TYR A 103 3.05 -20.85 6.03
N TYR A 104 3.21 -20.31 4.82
CA TYR A 104 2.09 -19.88 4.01
C TYR A 104 2.27 -20.28 2.53
N TYR A 105 1.42 -21.19 2.04
CA TYR A 105 1.46 -21.68 0.67
C TYR A 105 0.08 -21.67 0.03
N ILE A 106 0.06 -21.54 -1.29
CA ILE A 106 -1.14 -21.78 -2.11
C ILE A 106 -0.81 -22.78 -3.20
N VAL A 107 -1.60 -23.84 -3.29
CA VAL A 107 -1.55 -24.81 -4.38
C VAL A 107 -2.68 -24.50 -5.36
N PHE A 108 -2.30 -24.15 -6.59
CA PHE A 108 -3.21 -23.90 -7.69
C PHE A 108 -3.46 -25.22 -8.43
N VAL A 109 -4.71 -25.64 -8.49
CA VAL A 109 -5.12 -26.91 -9.12
C VAL A 109 -6.13 -26.61 -10.23
N ASN A 110 -5.95 -27.26 -11.38
CA ASN A 110 -6.96 -27.25 -12.43
C ASN A 110 -8.21 -27.98 -11.93
N GLN A 111 -9.31 -27.25 -11.83
CA GLN A 111 -10.54 -27.74 -11.23
C GLN A 111 -11.35 -28.73 -12.08
N TYR A 112 -10.98 -28.91 -13.34
CA TYR A 112 -11.59 -29.87 -14.26
C TYR A 112 -10.76 -31.16 -14.38
N THR A 113 -9.43 -31.03 -14.43
CA THR A 113 -8.52 -32.16 -14.69
C THR A 113 -7.82 -32.69 -13.45
N GLY A 114 -7.79 -31.92 -12.35
CA GLY A 114 -7.02 -32.25 -11.16
C GLY A 114 -5.51 -32.05 -11.31
N LYS A 115 -5.05 -31.45 -12.41
CA LYS A 115 -3.62 -31.15 -12.61
C LYS A 115 -3.17 -30.04 -11.67
N VAL A 116 -2.10 -30.26 -10.92
CA VAL A 116 -1.43 -29.20 -10.14
C VAL A 116 -0.74 -28.26 -11.11
N LEU A 117 -1.10 -26.97 -11.05
CA LEU A 117 -0.58 -25.93 -11.93
C LEU A 117 0.61 -25.21 -11.32
N LYS A 118 0.53 -24.91 -10.02
CA LYS A 118 1.59 -24.21 -9.29
C LYS A 118 1.48 -24.48 -7.80
N VAL A 119 2.63 -24.70 -7.15
CA VAL A 119 2.78 -24.58 -5.70
C VAL A 119 3.51 -23.27 -5.46
N LYS A 120 2.88 -22.33 -4.75
CA LYS A 120 3.39 -20.99 -4.53
C LYS A 120 3.68 -20.80 -3.03
N ASN A 121 4.93 -20.48 -2.70
CA ASN A 121 5.27 -19.97 -1.38
C ASN A 121 4.80 -18.50 -1.31
N MET A 122 3.95 -18.17 -0.35
CA MET A 122 3.44 -16.82 -0.18
C MET A 122 4.37 -15.96 0.67
N ASP A 123 5.33 -16.55 1.39
CA ASP A 123 6.30 -15.76 2.16
C ASP A 123 7.34 -15.06 1.26
N ASP A 124 7.62 -15.65 0.09
CA ASP A 124 8.51 -15.08 -0.93
C ASP A 124 7.76 -14.27 -2.00
N ASP A 125 6.45 -14.08 -1.85
CA ASP A 125 5.64 -13.44 -2.87
C ASP A 125 5.91 -11.93 -3.00
N PHE A 126 5.86 -11.40 -4.22
CA PHE A 126 6.05 -9.98 -4.48
C PHE A 126 5.06 -9.11 -3.69
N PHE A 127 3.76 -9.47 -3.67
CA PHE A 127 2.77 -8.69 -2.93
C PHE A 127 2.92 -8.85 -1.41
N ARG A 128 3.44 -9.99 -0.95
CA ARG A 128 3.87 -10.17 0.45
C ARG A 128 4.99 -9.20 0.81
N ILE A 129 6.00 -9.03 -0.03
CA ILE A 129 7.08 -8.06 0.21
C ILE A 129 6.52 -6.63 0.23
N VAL A 130 5.64 -6.29 -0.71
CA VAL A 130 5.05 -4.95 -0.80
C VAL A 130 4.17 -4.65 0.41
N ILE A 131 3.30 -5.58 0.84
CA ILE A 131 2.44 -5.37 2.02
C ILE A 131 3.25 -5.26 3.31
N MET A 132 4.36 -6.01 3.42
CA MET A 132 5.27 -5.90 4.57
C MET A 132 5.97 -4.53 4.61
N GLY A 133 6.34 -3.98 3.45
CA GLY A 133 6.84 -2.61 3.35
C GLY A 133 5.77 -1.57 3.68
N HIS A 134 4.54 -1.76 3.19
CA HIS A 134 3.44 -0.81 3.34
C HIS A 134 2.91 -0.73 4.78
N TYR A 135 2.71 -1.87 5.44
CA TYR A 135 2.14 -1.94 6.80
C TYR A 135 3.18 -1.95 7.93
N TYR A 136 4.40 -2.40 7.64
CA TYR A 136 5.41 -2.63 8.67
C TYR A 136 6.79 -2.04 8.34
N LEU A 137 6.97 -1.36 7.20
CA LEU A 137 8.26 -0.80 6.77
C LEU A 137 9.37 -1.87 6.68
N TRP A 138 8.99 -3.12 6.40
CA TRP A 138 9.87 -4.30 6.45
C TRP A 138 10.51 -4.57 7.82
N LEU A 139 9.95 -3.99 8.89
CA LEU A 139 10.32 -4.26 10.26
C LEU A 139 9.40 -5.34 10.86
N PRO A 140 9.81 -5.96 11.98
CA PRO A 140 8.92 -6.82 12.75
C PRO A 140 7.59 -6.11 13.06
N PRO A 141 6.43 -6.80 13.00
CA PRO A 141 5.12 -6.15 13.15
C PRO A 141 4.97 -5.32 14.42
N ASN A 142 5.53 -5.78 15.54
CA ASN A 142 5.54 -5.10 16.84
C ASN A 142 6.37 -3.80 16.86
N ILE A 143 7.19 -3.55 15.84
CA ILE A 143 8.01 -2.34 15.69
C ILE A 143 7.46 -1.48 14.54
N GLY A 144 7.29 -2.09 13.37
CA GLY A 144 6.86 -1.42 12.15
C GLY A 144 5.48 -0.78 12.27
N GLN A 145 4.50 -1.51 12.81
CA GLN A 145 3.13 -1.05 12.89
C GLN A 145 2.96 0.16 13.84
N PRO A 146 3.55 0.20 15.05
CA PRO A 146 3.53 1.40 15.89
C PRO A 146 4.18 2.62 15.24
N ILE A 147 5.30 2.45 14.53
CA ILE A 147 5.98 3.54 13.81
C ILE A 147 5.06 4.09 12.72
N LEU A 148 4.53 3.23 11.85
CA LEU A 148 3.63 3.61 10.76
C LEU A 148 2.39 4.34 11.27
N THR A 149 1.77 3.81 12.33
CA THR A 149 0.54 4.37 12.91
C THR A 149 0.81 5.73 13.54
N SER A 150 1.93 5.87 14.27
CA SER A 150 2.35 7.15 14.85
C SER A 150 2.66 8.19 13.78
N ALA A 151 3.38 7.80 12.72
CA ALA A 151 3.69 8.67 11.59
C ALA A 151 2.43 9.15 10.86
N THR A 152 1.46 8.24 10.67
CA THR A 152 0.15 8.58 10.09
C THR A 152 -0.61 9.57 10.97
N LEU A 153 -0.62 9.39 12.29
CA LEU A 153 -1.26 10.33 13.22
C LEU A 153 -0.61 11.72 13.18
N ILE A 154 0.72 11.78 13.16
CA ILE A 154 1.47 13.04 13.00
C ILE A 154 1.11 13.70 11.67
N PHE A 155 1.02 12.93 10.59
CA PHE A 155 0.61 13.45 9.28
C PHE A 155 -0.80 14.03 9.29
N VAL A 156 -1.77 13.41 9.98
CA VAL A 156 -3.11 13.98 10.17
C VAL A 156 -3.06 15.34 10.87
N LEU A 157 -2.26 15.46 11.95
CA LEU A 157 -2.06 16.74 12.62
C LEU A 157 -1.40 17.78 11.71
N LEU A 158 -0.46 17.35 10.86
CA LEU A 158 0.15 18.22 9.84
C LEU A 158 -0.86 18.70 8.82
N LEU A 159 -1.76 17.84 8.33
CA LEU A 159 -2.84 18.22 7.42
C LEU A 159 -3.75 19.28 8.06
N ILE A 160 -4.17 19.07 9.32
CA ILE A 160 -4.98 20.05 10.05
C ILE A 160 -4.24 21.38 10.19
N SER A 161 -2.97 21.34 10.61
CA SER A 161 -2.15 22.56 10.74
C SER A 161 -1.93 23.25 9.39
N GLY A 162 -1.74 22.47 8.32
CA GLY A 162 -1.59 22.93 6.95
C GLY A 162 -2.83 23.65 6.46
N LEU A 163 -4.02 23.06 6.68
CA LEU A 163 -5.30 23.66 6.34
C LEU A 163 -5.50 25.01 7.07
N ILE A 164 -5.20 25.06 8.37
CA ILE A 164 -5.30 26.29 9.17
C ILE A 164 -4.36 27.38 8.62
N LEU A 165 -3.11 27.02 8.31
CA LEU A 165 -2.13 27.95 7.74
C LEU A 165 -2.50 28.39 6.31
N TRP A 166 -3.09 27.48 5.54
CA TRP A 166 -3.55 27.65 4.17
C TRP A 166 -4.89 28.38 4.05
N TRP A 167 -5.65 28.57 5.13
CA TRP A 167 -6.96 29.22 5.03
C TRP A 167 -6.90 30.74 4.75
N PRO A 168 -7.43 31.24 3.61
CA PRO A 168 -7.26 32.63 3.18
C PRO A 168 -7.94 33.62 4.12
N LYS A 169 -7.20 34.63 4.59
CA LYS A 169 -7.73 35.68 5.47
C LYS A 169 -8.39 36.84 4.71
N ASN A 170 -8.15 36.97 3.40
CA ASN A 170 -8.72 38.02 2.57
C ASN A 170 -8.81 37.60 1.08
N LYS A 171 -9.55 38.38 0.28
CA LYS A 171 -9.80 38.10 -1.16
C LYS A 171 -8.51 38.04 -1.99
N ALA A 172 -7.53 38.88 -1.68
CA ALA A 172 -6.23 38.89 -2.39
C ALA A 172 -5.43 37.60 -2.14
N ALA A 173 -5.37 37.14 -0.88
CA ALA A 173 -4.74 35.88 -0.51
C ALA A 173 -5.48 34.67 -1.08
N SER A 174 -6.82 34.74 -1.17
CA SER A 174 -7.62 33.70 -1.82
C SER A 174 -7.24 33.54 -3.31
N LYS A 175 -7.21 34.65 -4.07
CA LYS A 175 -6.79 34.60 -5.49
C LYS A 175 -5.39 34.01 -5.68
N GLN A 176 -4.47 34.25 -4.74
CA GLN A 176 -3.13 33.66 -4.78
C GLN A 176 -3.11 32.16 -4.46
N ARG A 177 -4.01 31.68 -3.58
CA ARG A 177 -4.05 30.29 -3.11
C ARG A 177 -4.75 29.34 -4.07
N PHE A 178 -5.52 29.87 -5.01
CA PHE A 178 -6.24 29.10 -6.04
C PHE A 178 -5.75 29.37 -7.47
N THR A 179 -4.56 29.97 -7.64
CA THR A 179 -4.03 30.27 -8.99
C THR A 179 -2.54 30.00 -9.06
N VAL A 180 -2.15 29.18 -10.04
CA VAL A 180 -0.74 28.91 -10.35
C VAL A 180 -0.21 29.92 -11.37
N LYS A 181 0.88 30.61 -11.04
CA LYS A 181 1.57 31.49 -11.99
C LYS A 181 2.62 30.72 -12.79
N TRP A 182 2.22 30.21 -13.96
CA TRP A 182 3.09 29.41 -14.83
C TRP A 182 4.28 30.19 -15.42
N ASN A 183 4.13 31.48 -15.70
CA ASN A 183 5.20 32.33 -16.24
C ASN A 183 6.09 32.93 -15.12
N ALA A 184 6.59 32.08 -14.21
CA ALA A 184 7.44 32.49 -13.08
C ALA A 184 8.63 31.54 -12.90
N LYS A 185 9.62 31.96 -12.10
CA LYS A 185 10.76 31.08 -11.73
C LYS A 185 10.25 29.79 -11.08
N TRP A 186 10.92 28.66 -11.32
CA TRP A 186 10.54 27.33 -10.82
C TRP A 186 10.16 27.30 -9.33
N ARG A 187 10.94 27.98 -8.47
CA ARG A 187 10.64 28.10 -7.03
C ARG A 187 9.24 28.65 -6.76
N ARG A 188 8.78 29.62 -7.55
CA ARG A 188 7.45 30.22 -7.43
C ARG A 188 6.37 29.29 -7.96
N VAL A 189 6.61 28.63 -9.09
CA VAL A 189 5.69 27.64 -9.66
C VAL A 189 5.46 26.48 -8.67
N ASN A 190 6.53 25.91 -8.12
CA ASN A 190 6.45 24.85 -7.12
C ASN A 190 5.71 25.30 -5.85
N TYR A 191 5.99 26.51 -5.36
CA TYR A 191 5.28 27.08 -4.21
C TYR A 191 3.79 27.25 -4.50
N ASP A 192 3.42 27.79 -5.66
CA ASP A 192 2.02 27.99 -6.04
C ASP A 192 1.32 26.63 -6.29
N PHE A 193 2.00 25.63 -6.86
CA PHE A 193 1.48 24.28 -7.06
C PHE A 193 1.12 23.60 -5.73
N HIS A 194 2.06 23.58 -4.77
CA HIS A 194 1.82 23.07 -3.43
C HIS A 194 0.74 23.88 -2.68
N ASN A 195 0.68 25.20 -2.86
CA ASN A 195 -0.43 25.98 -2.27
C ASN A 195 -1.78 25.67 -2.93
N VAL A 196 -1.85 25.32 -4.20
CA VAL A 196 -3.14 25.09 -4.88
C VAL A 196 -3.64 23.66 -4.67
N LEU A 197 -2.75 22.67 -4.73
CA LEU A 197 -3.10 21.26 -4.71
C LEU A 197 -2.93 20.59 -3.34
N GLY A 198 -2.19 21.23 -2.43
CA GLY A 198 -1.72 20.59 -1.20
C GLY A 198 -0.39 19.89 -1.39
#